data_AF-A0A5S3WHW6-F1
#
_entry.id   AF-A0A5S3WHW6-F1
#
_cell.length_a   1.000
_cell.length_b   1.000
_cell.length_c   1.000
_cell.angle_alpha   90.00
_cell.angle_beta   90.00
_cell.angle_gamma   90.00
#
_symmetry.space_group_name_H-M   'P 1'
#
loop_
_entity.id
_entity.type
_entity.pdbx_description
1 polymer ?
#
loop_
_entity_poly.entity_id
_entity_poly.type
_entity_poly.pdbx_seq_one_letter_code
_entity_poly.pdbx_strand_id
1 'polypeptide(L)'
;MDGIFKHNVANLVISTLAILCAYCIELGSILFWYGGLLVIPAIAVWFQFKFALGCLRLRLSVAVAPWLVLCLSGLLWASKASHEGQRAMNMLFFEMPLYSILIGALVVTIRFIYKKFRERG
;
A
#
# COMPACT_ATOMS: atom_id res chain seq x y z
N MET A 1 9.08 9.21 22.98
CA MET A 1 8.27 9.47 21.76
C MET A 1 9.14 9.65 20.52
N ASP A 2 10.29 10.33 20.64
CA ASP A 2 11.17 10.65 19.51
C ASP A 2 11.68 9.44 18.69
N GLY A 3 12.01 8.33 19.35
CA GLY A 3 12.50 7.12 18.67
C GLY A 3 11.44 6.40 17.81
N ILE A 4 10.20 6.28 18.30
CA ILE A 4 9.09 5.67 17.55
C ILE A 4 8.76 6.51 16.31
N PHE A 5 8.74 7.83 16.48
CA PHE A 5 8.49 8.75 15.37
C PHE A 5 9.59 8.65 14.31
N LYS A 6 10.86 8.75 14.69
CA LYS A 6 12.00 8.62 13.76
C LYS A 6 11.99 7.29 13.01
N HIS A 7 11.70 6.18 13.69
CA HIS A 7 11.60 4.85 13.06
C HIS A 7 10.48 4.78 12.02
N ASN A 8 9.29 5.25 12.37
CA ASN A 8 8.16 5.22 11.44
C ASN A 8 8.36 6.17 10.25
N VAL A 9 9.03 7.32 10.45
CA VAL A 9 9.44 8.20 9.35
C VAL A 9 10.43 7.49 8.42
N ALA A 10 11.46 6.84 8.97
CA ALA A 10 12.40 6.06 8.16
C ALA A 10 11.71 4.94 7.37
N ASN A 11 10.80 4.19 8.01
CA ASN A 11 9.98 3.18 7.34
C ASN A 11 9.16 3.77 6.20
N LEU A 12 8.56 4.94 6.40
CA LEU A 12 7.75 5.62 5.38
C LEU A 12 8.62 6.03 4.19
N VAL A 13 9.80 6.62 4.45
CA VAL A 13 10.76 7.05 3.42
C VAL A 13 11.26 5.85 2.62
N ILE A 14 11.73 4.80 3.29
CA ILE A 14 12.23 3.58 2.65
C ILE A 14 11.13 2.90 1.83
N SER A 15 9.92 2.79 2.38
CA SER A 15 8.77 2.23 1.67
C SER A 15 8.43 3.02 0.43
N THR A 16 8.40 4.35 0.54
CA THR A 16 8.10 5.24 -0.59
C THR A 16 9.15 5.11 -1.68
N LEU A 17 10.44 5.11 -1.31
CA LEU A 17 11.54 4.92 -2.25
C LEU A 17 11.47 3.55 -2.94
N ALA A 18 11.22 2.48 -2.20
CA ALA A 18 11.11 1.14 -2.78
C ALA A 18 9.95 1.04 -3.78
N ILE A 19 8.80 1.63 -3.44
CA ILE A 19 7.62 1.68 -4.30
C ILE A 19 7.91 2.51 -5.57
N LEU A 20 8.53 3.68 -5.42
CA LEU A 20 8.90 4.54 -6.55
C LEU A 20 9.93 3.87 -7.46
N CYS A 21 10.96 3.24 -6.90
CA CYS A 21 11.94 2.48 -7.67
C CYS A 21 11.25 1.37 -8.46
N ALA A 22 10.38 0.58 -7.82
CA ALA A 22 9.62 -0.48 -8.48
C ALA A 22 8.70 0.06 -9.59
N TYR A 23 8.12 1.24 -9.39
CA TYR A 23 7.33 1.92 -10.42
C TYR A 23 8.20 2.36 -11.61
N CYS A 24 9.35 2.99 -11.37
CA CYS A 24 10.24 3.51 -12.41
C CYS A 24 10.87 2.42 -13.28
N ILE A 25 11.12 1.23 -12.74
CA ILE A 25 11.65 0.09 -13.51
C ILE A 25 10.54 -0.75 -14.18
N GLU A 26 9.31 -0.20 -14.23
CA GLU A 26 8.14 -0.84 -14.84
C GLU A 26 7.78 -2.23 -14.27
N LEU A 27 8.31 -2.58 -13.09
CA LEU A 27 7.92 -3.83 -12.41
C LEU A 27 6.42 -3.85 -12.16
N GLY A 28 5.81 -2.70 -11.85
CA GLY A 28 4.35 -2.58 -11.71
C GLY A 28 3.59 -3.02 -12.97
N SER A 29 4.06 -2.60 -14.15
CA SER A 29 3.50 -2.96 -15.45
C SER A 29 3.66 -4.46 -15.74
N ILE A 30 4.85 -5.01 -15.49
CA ILE A 30 5.12 -6.44 -15.69
C ILE A 30 4.26 -7.29 -14.76
N LEU A 31 4.20 -6.94 -13.48
CA LEU A 31 3.42 -7.66 -12.47
C LEU A 31 1.90 -7.52 -12.67
N PHE A 32 1.45 -6.47 -13.36
CA PHE A 32 0.07 -6.30 -13.82
C PHE A 32 -0.34 -7.36 -14.83
N TRP A 33 0.51 -7.65 -15.82
CA TRP A 33 0.23 -8.63 -16.88
C TRP A 33 0.20 -10.08 -16.39
N TYR A 34 0.91 -10.42 -15.31
CA TYR A 34 0.91 -11.77 -14.73
C TYR A 34 -0.30 -12.08 -13.82
N GLY A 35 -1.31 -11.20 -13.74
CA GLY A 35 -2.53 -11.43 -12.96
C GLY A 35 -2.35 -11.43 -11.43
N GLY A 36 -1.15 -11.15 -10.93
CA GLY A 36 -0.77 -11.22 -9.52
C GLY A 36 -0.88 -9.90 -8.73
N LEU A 37 -1.33 -8.81 -9.38
CA LEU A 37 -1.33 -7.46 -8.84
C LEU A 37 -2.16 -7.30 -7.54
N LEU A 38 -3.13 -8.18 -7.30
CA LEU A 38 -3.96 -8.11 -6.09
C LEU A 38 -3.23 -8.54 -4.81
N VAL A 39 -2.12 -9.27 -4.91
CA VAL A 39 -1.50 -9.86 -3.71
C VAL A 39 -0.31 -9.04 -3.22
N ILE A 40 0.45 -8.42 -4.13
CA ILE A 40 1.71 -7.74 -3.78
C ILE A 40 1.47 -6.51 -2.88
N PRO A 41 0.54 -5.58 -3.19
CA PRO A 41 0.25 -4.46 -2.29
C PRO A 41 -0.27 -4.93 -0.93
N ALA A 42 -1.12 -5.97 -0.90
CA ALA A 42 -1.60 -6.56 0.36
C ALA A 42 -0.47 -7.16 1.21
N ILE A 43 0.47 -7.89 0.60
CA ILE A 43 1.66 -8.43 1.28
C ILE A 43 2.55 -7.29 1.78
N ALA A 44 2.76 -6.26 0.97
CA ALA A 44 3.57 -5.11 1.38
C ALA A 44 2.95 -4.39 2.58
N VAL A 45 1.63 -4.15 2.57
CA VAL A 45 0.88 -3.59 3.71
C VAL A 45 1.09 -4.43 4.96
N TRP A 46 1.05 -5.76 4.83
CA TRP A 46 1.31 -6.66 5.94
C TRP A 46 2.73 -6.48 6.53
N PHE A 47 3.76 -6.45 5.69
CA PHE A 47 5.14 -6.26 6.14
C PHE A 47 5.34 -4.89 6.76
N GLN A 48 4.87 -3.83 6.10
CA GLN A 48 4.98 -2.45 6.61
C GLN A 48 4.26 -2.31 7.95
N PHE A 49 3.09 -2.92 8.10
CA PHE A 49 2.38 -2.93 9.37
C PHE A 49 3.16 -3.68 10.46
N LYS A 50 3.79 -4.80 10.12
CA LYS A 50 4.60 -5.60 11.05
C LYS A 50 5.80 -4.80 11.59
N PHE A 51 6.48 -4.03 10.73
CA PHE A 51 7.65 -3.24 11.08
C PHE A 51 7.35 -1.83 11.61
N ALA A 52 6.13 -1.33 11.42
CA ALA A 52 5.68 -0.09 12.03
C ALA A 52 5.47 -0.26 13.55
N LEU A 53 5.79 0.80 14.30
CA LEU A 53 5.70 0.82 15.75
C LEU A 53 4.53 1.70 16.23
N GLY A 54 4.02 1.42 17.42
CA GLY A 54 2.97 2.20 18.08
C GLY A 54 1.58 1.57 18.02
N CYS A 55 0.54 2.40 18.14
CA CYS A 55 -0.85 1.95 18.17
C CYS A 55 -1.32 1.45 16.78
N LEU A 56 -2.40 0.66 16.77
CA LEU A 56 -3.00 0.11 15.53
C LEU A 56 -3.18 1.16 14.44
N ARG A 57 -3.74 2.33 14.80
CA ARG A 57 -3.98 3.44 13.87
C ARG A 57 -2.69 3.95 13.24
N LEU A 58 -1.64 4.16 14.04
CA LEU A 58 -0.36 4.66 13.55
C LEU A 58 0.31 3.64 12.62
N ARG A 59 0.33 2.37 13.01
CA ARG A 59 0.91 1.29 12.21
C ARG A 59 0.20 1.12 10.87
N LEU A 60 -1.12 1.19 10.88
CA LEU A 60 -1.94 1.09 9.67
C LEU A 60 -1.72 2.30 8.76
N SER A 61 -1.64 3.51 9.35
CA SER A 61 -1.37 4.73 8.58
C SER A 61 -0.01 4.67 7.89
N VAL A 62 1.04 4.24 8.59
CA VAL A 62 2.39 4.06 8.02
C VAL A 62 2.40 3.02 6.90
N ALA A 63 1.64 1.94 7.05
CA ALA A 63 1.57 0.87 6.05
C ALA A 63 0.79 1.28 4.79
N VAL A 64 -0.29 2.04 4.94
CA VAL A 64 -1.22 2.33 3.85
C VAL A 64 -0.89 3.65 3.12
N ALA A 65 -0.34 4.64 3.83
CA ALA A 65 -0.13 5.98 3.27
C ALA A 65 0.74 6.04 2.00
N PRO A 66 1.89 5.35 1.90
CA PRO A 66 2.72 5.39 0.69
C PRO A 66 1.97 4.92 -0.55
N TRP A 67 1.13 3.90 -0.39
CA TRP A 67 0.35 3.33 -1.47
C TRP A 67 -0.82 4.21 -1.87
N LEU A 68 -1.52 4.82 -0.90
CA LEU A 68 -2.60 5.77 -1.20
C LEU A 68 -2.08 6.96 -1.99
N VAL A 69 -0.92 7.51 -1.62
CA VAL A 69 -0.31 8.63 -2.35
C VAL A 69 0.00 8.23 -3.79
N LEU A 70 0.61 7.07 -4.02
CA LEU A 70 0.89 6.57 -5.36
C LEU A 70 -0.40 6.37 -6.17
N CYS A 71 -1.38 5.65 -5.63
CA CYS A 71 -2.59 5.30 -6.38
C CYS A 71 -3.45 6.52 -6.67
N LEU A 72 -3.62 7.43 -5.71
CA LEU A 72 -4.39 8.66 -5.91
C LEU A 72 -3.70 9.60 -6.90
N SER A 73 -2.39 9.78 -6.79
CA SER A 73 -1.65 10.60 -7.77
C SER A 73 -1.70 9.99 -9.18
N GLY A 74 -1.56 8.66 -9.28
CA GLY A 74 -1.71 7.91 -10.53
C GLY A 74 -3.10 8.02 -11.13
N LEU A 75 -4.16 7.91 -10.33
CA LEU A 75 -5.55 8.11 -10.77
C LEU A 75 -5.81 9.53 -11.26
N LEU A 76 -5.31 10.54 -10.55
CA LEU A 76 -5.43 11.93 -10.96
C LEU A 76 -4.74 12.17 -12.31
N TRP A 77 -3.58 11.56 -12.53
CA TRP A 77 -2.89 11.64 -13.80
C TRP A 77 -3.63 10.88 -14.91
N ALA A 78 -4.05 9.64 -14.64
CA ALA A 78 -4.81 8.80 -15.56
C ALA A 78 -6.12 9.46 -16.02
N SER A 79 -6.80 10.18 -15.10
CA SER A 79 -8.05 10.88 -15.40
C SER A 79 -7.93 12.00 -16.43
N LYS A 80 -6.72 12.56 -16.60
CA LYS A 80 -6.41 13.64 -17.54
C LYS A 80 -5.98 13.14 -18.93
N ALA A 81 -5.89 11.83 -19.14
CA ALA A 81 -5.50 11.28 -20.43
C ALA A 81 -6.56 11.55 -21.52
N SER A 82 -6.12 12.04 -22.67
CA SER A 82 -6.97 12.48 -23.77
C SER A 82 -7.66 11.34 -24.53
N HIS A 83 -7.00 10.19 -24.61
CA HIS A 83 -7.54 9.00 -25.29
C HIS A 83 -8.33 8.13 -24.31
N GLU A 84 -9.60 7.88 -24.60
CA GLU A 84 -10.50 7.13 -23.71
C GLU A 84 -10.01 5.71 -23.38
N GLY A 85 -9.48 4.99 -24.37
CA GLY A 85 -8.93 3.64 -24.15
C GLY A 85 -7.72 3.64 -23.21
N GLN A 86 -6.80 4.59 -23.39
CA GLN A 86 -5.64 4.74 -22.52
C GLN A 86 -6.04 5.22 -21.12
N ARG A 87 -7.02 6.13 -21.04
CA ARG A 87 -7.59 6.59 -19.77
C ARG A 87 -8.19 5.43 -18.98
N ALA A 88 -9.05 4.62 -19.60
CA ALA A 88 -9.70 3.49 -18.94
C ALA A 88 -8.68 2.47 -18.44
N MET A 89 -7.69 2.11 -19.27
CA MET A 89 -6.63 1.16 -18.89
C MET A 89 -5.77 1.69 -17.74
N ASN A 90 -5.37 2.96 -17.79
CA ASN A 90 -4.56 3.58 -16.74
C ASN A 90 -5.34 3.74 -15.43
N MET A 91 -6.65 4.03 -15.47
CA MET A 91 -7.47 4.08 -14.25
C MET A 91 -7.57 2.69 -13.61
N LEU A 92 -7.86 1.64 -14.40
CA LEU A 92 -7.88 0.25 -13.94
C LEU A 92 -6.56 -0.18 -13.28
N PHE A 93 -5.43 0.24 -13.86
CA PHE A 93 -4.09 -0.04 -13.31
C PHE A 93 -3.91 0.48 -11.87
N PHE A 94 -4.48 1.63 -11.54
CA PHE A 94 -4.38 2.22 -10.19
C PHE A 94 -5.54 1.85 -9.26
N GLU A 95 -6.70 1.46 -9.78
CA GLU A 95 -7.82 0.95 -8.97
C GLU A 95 -7.54 -0.43 -8.39
N MET A 96 -6.92 -1.34 -9.15
CA MET A 96 -6.65 -2.71 -8.67
C MET A 96 -5.75 -2.75 -7.42
N PRO A 97 -4.63 -2.00 -7.35
CA PRO A 97 -3.82 -1.89 -6.14
C PRO A 97 -4.60 -1.32 -4.95
N LEU A 98 -5.52 -0.37 -5.16
CA LEU A 98 -6.37 0.18 -4.08
C LEU A 98 -7.21 -0.91 -3.42
N TYR A 99 -7.85 -1.77 -4.21
CA TYR A 99 -8.59 -2.92 -3.67
C TYR A 99 -7.68 -3.89 -2.91
N SER A 100 -6.48 -4.16 -3.44
CA SER A 100 -5.48 -4.99 -2.76
C SER A 100 -5.08 -4.43 -1.39
N ILE A 101 -4.76 -3.14 -1.33
CA ILE A 101 -4.38 -2.44 -0.09
C ILE A 101 -5.52 -2.51 0.93
N LEU A 102 -6.76 -2.30 0.48
CA LEU A 102 -7.95 -2.36 1.33
C LEU A 102 -8.13 -3.76 1.95
N ILE A 103 -8.02 -4.82 1.14
CA ILE A 103 -8.09 -6.21 1.61
C ILE A 103 -6.94 -6.50 2.59
N GLY A 104 -5.71 -6.12 2.25
CA GLY A 104 -4.55 -6.29 3.12
C GLY A 104 -4.71 -5.59 4.47
N ALA A 105 -5.18 -4.34 4.46
CA ALA A 105 -5.46 -3.56 5.67
C ALA A 105 -6.53 -4.23 6.54
N LEU A 106 -7.60 -4.76 5.92
CA LEU A 106 -8.67 -5.46 6.62
C LEU A 106 -8.15 -6.76 7.27
N VAL A 107 -7.40 -7.58 6.53
CA VAL A 107 -6.82 -8.84 7.03
C VAL A 107 -5.88 -8.58 8.20
N VAL A 108 -4.98 -7.60 8.08
CA VAL A 108 -4.05 -7.21 9.15
C VAL A 108 -4.80 -6.73 10.38
N THR A 109 -5.85 -5.93 10.19
CA THR A 109 -6.66 -5.38 11.29
C THR A 109 -7.40 -6.48 12.04
N ILE A 110 -8.08 -7.38 11.32
CA ILE A 110 -8.79 -8.53 11.92
C ILE A 110 -7.80 -9.40 12.72
N ARG A 111 -6.65 -9.73 12.13
CA ARG A 111 -5.65 -10.55 12.83
C ARG A 111 -5.09 -9.86 14.06
N PHE A 112 -4.81 -8.56 13.99
CA PHE A 112 -4.30 -7.81 15.14
C PHE A 112 -5.31 -7.80 16.29
N ILE A 113 -6.59 -7.58 15.97
CA ILE A 113 -7.68 -7.61 16.94
C ILE A 113 -7.84 -9.02 17.55
N TYR A 114 -7.89 -10.06 16.71
CA TYR A 114 -8.00 -11.45 17.15
C TYR A 114 -6.86 -11.85 18.10
N LYS A 115 -5.62 -11.53 17.74
CA LYS A 115 -4.44 -11.79 18.60
C LYS A 115 -4.56 -11.08 19.95
N LYS A 116 -5.00 -9.81 19.95
CA LYS A 116 -5.19 -9.02 21.17
C LYS A 116 -6.29 -9.58 22.07
N PHE A 117 -7.36 -10.14 21.49
CA PHE A 117 -8.39 -10.84 22.27
C PHE A 117 -7.88 -12.14 22.88
N ARG A 118 -7.14 -12.94 22.11
CA ARG A 118 -6.58 -14.22 22.58
C ARG A 118 -5.52 -14.05 23.68
N GLU A 119 -4.80 -12.94 23.71
CA GLU A 119 -3.82 -12.64 24.77
C GLU A 119 -4.46 -12.13 26.07
N ARG A 120 -5.77 -11.83 26.05
CA ARG A 120 -6.53 -11.29 27.19
C ARG A 120 -7.48 -12.29 27.84
N GLY A 121 -7.77 -13.41 27.18
CA GLY A 121 -8.57 -14.51 27.71
C GLY A 121 -7.68 -15.67 28.10
#